data_AF-A0A523LVL3-F1
#
_entry.id   AF-A0A523LVL3-F1
#
_cell.length_a   1.000
_cell.length_b   1.000
_cell.length_c   1.000
_cell.angle_alpha   90.00
_cell.angle_beta   90.00
_cell.angle_gamma   90.00
#
_symmetry.space_group_name_H-M   'P 1'
#
loop_
_entity.id
_entity.type
_entity.pdbx_description
1 polymer ?
#
loop_
_entity_poly.entity_id
_entity_poly.type
_entity_poly.pdbx_seq_one_letter_code
_entity_poly.pdbx_strand_id
1 'polypeptide(L)'
;MSRSGIALGCLLLVAAGCSNLSTEVPEAFDLSGDWIISDSDSDSDSDSDSDSDAQVERSDRARRRGYGPDMGFDPAALPMIDARAMIIEQDSTSMGIAYQDGTYRDVSWGERDLRLADVSAGWDGPDLVIETEGVSYEMVERYQLSSDGHLRIEIRLDPARGERINVVNIYRRR
;
A
#
# COMPACT_ATOMS: atom_id res chain seq x y z
N MET A 1 -28.45 57.26 13.71
CA MET A 1 -27.39 56.58 12.93
C MET A 1 -27.00 55.33 13.70
N SER A 2 -27.48 54.17 13.29
CA SER A 2 -27.15 52.87 13.91
C SER A 2 -27.23 51.81 12.80
N ARG A 3 -26.07 51.34 12.33
CA ARG A 3 -25.49 50.00 12.63
C ARG A 3 -26.11 48.88 11.79
N SER A 4 -25.30 48.36 10.87
CA SER A 4 -24.77 46.98 10.93
C SER A 4 -24.58 46.43 9.52
N GLY A 5 -23.32 46.39 9.08
CA GLY A 5 -22.91 45.54 7.97
C GLY A 5 -22.89 44.09 8.46
N ILE A 6 -23.53 43.20 7.71
CA ILE A 6 -23.42 41.75 7.90
C ILE A 6 -22.36 41.29 6.91
N ALA A 7 -21.15 41.02 7.41
CA ALA A 7 -20.13 40.31 6.66
C ALA A 7 -20.52 38.83 6.61
N LEU A 8 -20.82 38.34 5.41
CA LEU A 8 -21.12 36.94 5.14
C LEU A 8 -19.79 36.16 5.12
N GLY A 9 -19.42 35.58 6.26
CA GLY A 9 -18.26 34.70 6.36
C GLY A 9 -18.55 33.36 5.66
N CYS A 10 -17.90 33.12 4.52
CA CYS A 10 -17.82 31.79 3.92
C CYS A 10 -16.98 30.89 4.83
N LEU A 11 -17.65 30.05 5.61
CA LEU A 11 -17.05 28.97 6.37
C LEU A 11 -16.65 27.86 5.38
N LEU A 12 -15.38 27.83 4.98
CA LEU A 12 -14.77 26.72 4.26
C LEU A 12 -14.63 25.53 5.23
N LEU A 13 -15.58 24.60 5.15
CA LEU A 13 -15.48 23.27 5.76
C LEU A 13 -14.45 22.46 4.96
N VAL A 14 -13.22 22.39 5.47
CA VAL A 14 -12.23 21.41 5.00
C VAL A 14 -12.61 20.09 5.66
N ALA A 15 -13.16 19.16 4.89
CA ALA A 15 -13.35 17.79 5.34
C ALA A 15 -11.96 17.15 5.40
N ALA A 16 -11.36 17.10 6.60
CA ALA A 16 -10.26 16.19 6.85
C ALA A 16 -10.85 14.77 6.79
N GLY A 17 -10.38 13.95 5.85
CA GLY A 17 -10.75 12.54 5.78
C GLY A 17 -10.20 11.84 6.99
N CYS A 18 -10.99 11.69 8.05
CA CYS A 18 -10.57 10.88 9.20
C CYS A 18 -10.63 9.41 8.78
N SER A 19 -9.46 8.81 8.59
CA SER A 19 -9.33 7.37 8.54
C SER A 19 -9.73 6.78 9.90
N ASN A 20 -10.61 5.77 9.93
CA ASN A 20 -11.13 5.18 11.18
C ASN A 20 -10.30 3.96 11.64
N LEU A 21 -9.02 3.93 11.28
CA LEU A 21 -8.10 2.84 11.60
C LEU A 21 -7.63 2.95 13.07
N SER A 22 -7.60 1.82 13.77
CA SER A 22 -7.02 1.78 15.12
C SER A 22 -5.50 1.87 15.03
N THR A 23 -4.84 2.58 15.94
CA THR A 23 -3.37 2.58 16.05
C THR A 23 -2.85 1.57 17.08
N GLU A 24 -3.76 0.88 17.78
CA GLU A 24 -3.42 -0.14 18.77
C GLU A 24 -3.12 -1.47 18.08
N VAL A 25 -1.89 -1.97 18.25
CA VAL A 25 -1.45 -3.26 17.71
C VAL A 25 -2.19 -4.41 18.40
N PRO A 26 -2.93 -5.27 17.66
CA PRO A 26 -3.56 -6.45 18.24
C PRO A 26 -2.52 -7.42 18.84
N GLU A 27 -2.77 -7.95 20.04
CA GLU A 27 -1.80 -8.78 20.79
C GLU A 27 -1.22 -9.97 20.00
N ALA A 28 -1.98 -10.52 19.05
CA ALA A 28 -1.57 -11.70 18.28
C ALA A 28 -1.01 -11.36 16.89
N PHE A 29 -0.85 -10.07 16.54
CA PHE A 29 -0.47 -9.66 15.21
C PHE A 29 0.98 -9.13 15.16
N ASP A 30 1.89 -10.01 14.76
CA ASP A 30 3.30 -9.72 14.57
C ASP A 30 3.75 -10.09 13.15
N LEU A 31 3.89 -9.08 12.29
CA LEU A 31 4.40 -9.25 10.93
C LEU A 31 5.91 -9.41 10.88
N SER A 32 6.64 -9.27 12.00
CA SER A 32 8.09 -9.26 11.99
C SER A 32 8.66 -10.57 11.46
N GLY A 33 9.64 -10.49 10.56
CA GLY A 33 10.36 -11.65 10.05
C GLY A 33 10.74 -11.53 8.59
N ASP A 34 11.38 -12.59 8.12
CA ASP A 34 11.81 -12.76 6.74
C ASP A 34 10.69 -13.44 5.96
N TRP A 35 10.20 -12.78 4.93
CA TRP A 35 9.10 -13.24 4.09
C TRP A 35 9.59 -13.52 2.67
N ILE A 36 9.15 -14.64 2.11
CA ILE A 36 9.40 -15.01 0.72
C ILE A 36 8.08 -15.34 0.03
N ILE A 37 7.92 -14.90 -1.21
CA ILE A 37 6.69 -15.13 -1.97
C ILE A 37 6.45 -16.63 -2.17
N SER A 38 5.20 -17.04 -2.01
CA SER A 38 4.69 -18.35 -2.37
C SER A 38 4.13 -18.25 -3.79
N ASP A 39 4.95 -18.53 -4.80
CA ASP A 39 4.55 -18.45 -6.21
C ASP A 39 3.34 -19.36 -6.55
N SER A 40 3.14 -20.45 -5.80
CA SER A 40 2.00 -21.37 -5.97
C SER A 40 0.65 -20.81 -5.54
N ASP A 41 0.65 -19.84 -4.60
CA ASP A 41 -0.56 -19.36 -3.92
C ASP A 41 -0.85 -17.88 -4.20
N SER A 42 0.12 -17.17 -4.78
CA SER A 42 -0.05 -15.80 -5.28
C SER A 42 -0.72 -15.84 -6.66
N ASP A 43 -1.50 -14.80 -7.01
CA ASP A 43 -2.23 -14.75 -8.28
C ASP A 43 -1.30 -15.03 -9.47
N SER A 44 -1.47 -16.23 -10.02
CA SER A 44 -0.70 -16.77 -11.13
C SER A 44 -1.60 -16.88 -12.34
N ASP A 45 -1.82 -15.76 -13.04
CA ASP A 45 -2.28 -15.84 -14.43
C ASP A 45 -1.11 -16.28 -15.32
N SER A 46 -0.78 -17.58 -15.28
CA SER A 46 -0.40 -18.41 -16.44
C SER A 46 0.12 -19.79 -16.02
N ASP A 47 -0.51 -20.84 -16.55
CA ASP A 47 0.16 -22.09 -16.87
C ASP A 47 1.42 -21.79 -17.70
N SER A 48 2.62 -22.12 -17.20
CA SER A 48 3.73 -22.74 -17.96
C SER A 48 5.04 -22.64 -17.19
N ASP A 49 5.71 -23.79 -17.06
CA ASP A 49 7.11 -23.93 -16.70
C ASP A 49 8.00 -23.03 -17.56
N SER A 50 8.66 -22.02 -16.98
CA SER A 50 10.01 -21.52 -17.35
C SER A 50 10.43 -20.29 -16.54
N ASP A 51 11.47 -20.49 -15.74
CA ASP A 51 11.89 -19.68 -14.58
C ASP A 51 12.71 -18.41 -14.92
N SER A 52 12.42 -17.71 -16.03
CA SER A 52 13.12 -16.44 -16.34
C SER A 52 12.33 -15.48 -17.23
N ASP A 53 11.50 -16.00 -18.14
CA ASP A 53 10.71 -15.17 -19.06
C ASP A 53 9.47 -14.56 -18.36
N ALA A 54 8.90 -15.27 -17.37
CA ALA A 54 7.81 -14.74 -16.54
C ALA A 54 8.22 -13.50 -15.72
N GLN A 55 9.52 -13.39 -15.37
CA GLN A 55 10.07 -12.25 -14.67
C GLN A 55 10.10 -11.00 -15.56
N VAL A 56 10.56 -11.16 -16.81
CA VAL A 56 10.53 -10.08 -17.81
C VAL A 56 9.09 -9.73 -18.14
N GLU A 57 8.17 -10.71 -18.25
CA GLU A 57 6.76 -10.44 -18.54
C GLU A 57 5.99 -9.75 -17.41
N ARG A 58 6.23 -10.03 -16.12
CA ARG A 58 5.57 -9.30 -15.00
C ARG A 58 6.02 -7.85 -14.96
N SER A 59 7.34 -7.63 -14.99
CA SER A 59 7.92 -6.28 -15.07
C SER A 59 7.52 -5.57 -16.35
N ASP A 60 7.52 -6.26 -17.49
CA ASP A 60 7.10 -5.71 -18.78
C ASP A 60 5.59 -5.52 -18.87
N ARG A 61 4.73 -6.30 -18.20
CA ARG A 61 3.28 -6.01 -18.15
C ARG A 61 3.01 -4.75 -17.34
N ALA A 62 3.67 -4.57 -16.20
CA ALA A 62 3.60 -3.32 -15.44
C ALA A 62 4.14 -2.14 -16.26
N ARG A 63 5.27 -2.32 -16.97
CA ARG A 63 5.91 -1.27 -17.80
C ARG A 63 5.19 -1.01 -19.14
N ARG A 64 4.61 -2.01 -19.80
CA ARG A 64 3.91 -1.91 -21.11
C ARG A 64 2.48 -1.43 -20.96
N ARG A 65 1.88 -1.49 -19.77
CA ARG A 65 0.67 -0.73 -19.42
C ARG A 65 0.98 0.74 -19.08
N GLY A 66 2.14 1.21 -19.55
CA GLY A 66 2.73 2.52 -19.31
C GLY A 66 1.75 3.67 -19.55
N TYR A 67 1.42 4.33 -18.45
CA TYR A 67 0.94 5.69 -18.41
C TYR A 67 2.07 6.62 -18.84
N GLY A 68 1.80 7.48 -19.83
CA GLY A 68 2.81 8.34 -20.42
C GLY A 68 3.45 9.34 -19.44
N PRO A 69 4.60 9.92 -19.82
CA PRO A 69 5.47 10.76 -18.99
C PRO A 69 4.87 12.10 -18.49
N ASP A 70 3.58 12.34 -18.68
CA ASP A 70 2.97 13.66 -18.44
C ASP A 70 2.36 13.84 -17.04
N MET A 71 2.37 12.84 -16.14
CA MET A 71 1.97 13.02 -14.73
C MET A 71 2.63 11.99 -13.77
N GLY A 72 3.94 12.12 -13.54
CA GLY A 72 4.61 11.97 -12.23
C GLY A 72 4.53 10.66 -11.39
N PHE A 73 3.72 9.66 -11.72
CA PHE A 73 3.56 8.44 -10.92
C PHE A 73 3.70 7.20 -11.79
N ASP A 74 4.72 6.38 -11.50
CA ASP A 74 4.97 5.10 -12.15
C ASP A 74 4.69 3.97 -11.14
N PRO A 75 3.60 3.21 -11.30
CA PRO A 75 3.32 2.05 -10.45
C PRO A 75 4.46 1.02 -10.46
N ALA A 76 5.27 0.94 -11.54
CA ALA A 76 6.42 0.05 -11.59
C ALA A 76 7.57 0.48 -10.64
N ALA A 77 7.46 1.66 -10.01
CA ALA A 77 8.38 2.11 -8.96
C ALA A 77 7.91 1.71 -7.56
N LEU A 78 6.77 1.02 -7.42
CA LEU A 78 6.24 0.56 -6.13
C LEU A 78 6.80 -0.83 -5.79
N PRO A 79 7.77 -0.94 -4.86
CA PRO A 79 8.50 -2.19 -4.63
C PRO A 79 7.59 -3.32 -4.10
N MET A 80 6.48 -3.00 -3.45
CA MET A 80 5.54 -4.01 -2.93
C MET A 80 4.74 -4.74 -4.00
N ILE A 81 4.64 -4.19 -5.23
CA ILE A 81 3.88 -4.83 -6.32
C ILE A 81 4.58 -6.11 -6.77
N ASP A 82 5.90 -6.07 -6.91
CA ASP A 82 6.74 -7.12 -7.48
C ASP A 82 7.78 -7.70 -6.49
N ALA A 83 7.65 -7.36 -5.21
CA ALA A 83 8.45 -7.93 -4.13
C ALA A 83 8.36 -9.46 -4.10
N ARG A 84 9.52 -10.13 -4.22
CA ARG A 84 9.64 -11.59 -4.05
C ARG A 84 10.09 -11.99 -2.65
N ALA A 85 10.74 -11.07 -1.95
CA ALA A 85 11.14 -11.23 -0.58
C ALA A 85 11.17 -9.87 0.11
N MET A 86 10.89 -9.88 1.41
CA MET A 86 10.97 -8.70 2.26
C MET A 86 11.33 -9.10 3.69
N ILE A 87 11.93 -8.17 4.41
CA ILE A 87 12.16 -8.27 5.84
C ILE A 87 11.26 -7.22 6.48
N ILE A 88 10.43 -7.65 7.42
CA ILE A 88 9.57 -6.77 8.19
C ILE A 88 10.09 -6.71 9.63
N GLU A 89 10.17 -5.51 10.17
CA GLU A 89 10.42 -5.25 11.60
C GLU A 89 9.26 -4.44 12.15
N GLN A 90 8.47 -5.00 13.07
CA GLN A 90 7.31 -4.33 13.65
C GLN A 90 7.60 -3.86 15.08
N ASP A 91 7.15 -2.64 15.41
CA ASP A 91 7.09 -2.08 16.75
C ASP A 91 5.62 -1.75 17.10
N SER A 92 5.39 -1.43 18.36
CA SER A 92 4.15 -0.90 18.91
C SER A 92 3.62 0.35 18.19
N THR A 93 4.45 1.12 17.50
CA THR A 93 4.06 2.39 16.84
C THR A 93 4.39 2.48 15.35
N SER A 94 5.13 1.50 14.81
CA SER A 94 5.62 1.56 13.43
C SER A 94 6.02 0.18 12.89
N MET A 95 6.35 0.13 11.61
CA MET A 95 6.86 -1.02 10.91
C MET A 95 7.86 -0.58 9.83
N GLY A 96 9.04 -1.19 9.84
CA GLY A 96 10.02 -1.11 8.76
C GLY A 96 9.85 -2.27 7.78
N ILE A 97 9.94 -1.99 6.48
CA ILE A 97 9.92 -2.99 5.40
C ILE A 97 11.14 -2.79 4.52
N ALA A 98 12.02 -3.80 4.47
CA ALA A 98 13.12 -3.86 3.52
C ALA A 98 12.78 -4.85 2.40
N TYR A 99 12.80 -4.39 1.16
CA TYR A 99 12.53 -5.21 -0.03
C TYR A 99 13.82 -5.81 -0.61
N GLN A 100 13.69 -6.89 -1.39
CA GLN A 100 14.83 -7.58 -2.02
C GLN A 100 15.72 -6.67 -2.90
N ASP A 101 15.15 -5.64 -3.51
CA ASP A 101 15.86 -4.69 -4.39
C ASP A 101 16.72 -3.66 -3.60
N GLY A 102 16.68 -3.71 -2.27
CA GLY A 102 17.36 -2.78 -1.37
C GLY A 102 16.54 -1.54 -1.03
N THR A 103 15.32 -1.41 -1.56
CA THR A 103 14.39 -0.35 -1.17
C THR A 103 13.92 -0.57 0.26
N TYR A 104 13.83 0.52 1.03
CA TYR A 104 13.35 0.50 2.41
C TYR A 104 12.19 1.48 2.58
N ARG A 105 11.16 1.07 3.32
CA ARG A 105 10.01 1.91 3.68
C ARG A 105 9.75 1.82 5.18
N ASP A 106 9.49 2.98 5.78
CA ASP A 106 8.97 3.08 7.15
C ASP A 106 7.48 3.40 7.11
N VAL A 107 6.71 2.73 7.96
CA VAL A 107 5.27 2.93 8.13
C VAL A 107 5.03 3.22 9.60
N SER A 108 4.44 4.37 9.94
CA SER A 108 4.03 4.65 11.32
C SER A 108 2.51 4.59 11.43
N TRP A 109 1.99 4.08 12.54
CA TRP A 109 0.56 4.04 12.76
C TRP A 109 -0.02 5.46 12.90
N GLY A 110 -1.25 5.64 12.43
CA GLY A 110 -1.94 6.93 12.37
C GLY A 110 -1.75 7.63 11.02
N GLU A 111 -2.06 8.92 11.02
CA GLU A 111 -2.08 9.77 9.84
C GLU A 111 -0.74 10.51 9.67
N ARG A 112 -0.25 10.60 8.43
CA ARG A 112 0.95 11.33 8.05
C ARG A 112 0.73 12.08 6.75
N ASP A 113 0.78 13.40 6.85
CA ASP A 113 0.82 14.28 5.69
C ASP A 113 2.24 14.28 5.11
N LEU A 114 2.41 13.65 3.94
CA LEU A 114 3.63 13.77 3.16
C LEU A 114 3.47 14.93 2.16
N ARG A 115 4.59 15.39 1.61
CA ARG A 115 4.58 16.53 0.68
C ARG A 115 3.66 16.33 -0.54
N LEU A 116 3.42 15.08 -0.95
CA LEU A 116 2.73 14.74 -2.20
C LEU A 116 1.57 13.73 -2.00
N ALA A 117 1.34 13.28 -0.78
CA ALA A 117 0.31 12.30 -0.46
C ALA A 117 0.00 12.33 1.04
N ASP A 118 -1.22 11.96 1.40
CA ASP A 118 -1.63 11.70 2.77
C ASP A 118 -1.62 10.18 2.98
N VAL A 119 -1.03 9.73 4.09
CA VAL A 119 -0.90 8.30 4.40
C VAL A 119 -1.54 8.02 5.75
N SER A 120 -2.44 7.04 5.79
CA SER A 120 -3.04 6.54 7.02
C SER A 120 -2.71 5.06 7.17
N ALA A 121 -2.13 4.67 8.30
CA ALA A 121 -1.83 3.28 8.58
C ALA A 121 -2.38 2.85 9.93
N GLY A 122 -2.99 1.67 9.99
CA GLY A 122 -3.53 1.15 11.23
C GLY A 122 -4.37 -0.09 11.01
N TRP A 123 -5.10 -0.47 12.04
CA TRP A 123 -5.77 -1.76 12.14
C TRP A 123 -7.26 -1.63 11.82
N ASP A 124 -7.73 -2.49 10.92
CA ASP A 124 -9.15 -2.76 10.67
C ASP A 124 -9.45 -4.19 11.13
N GLY A 125 -9.88 -4.34 12.38
CA GLY A 125 -10.00 -5.64 13.02
C GLY A 125 -8.62 -6.33 13.15
N PRO A 126 -8.44 -7.54 12.61
CA PRO A 126 -7.15 -8.23 12.64
C PRO A 126 -6.21 -7.80 11.52
N ASP A 127 -6.64 -7.00 10.55
CA ASP A 127 -5.85 -6.70 9.36
C ASP A 127 -5.12 -5.36 9.52
N LEU A 128 -3.84 -5.31 9.12
CA LEU A 128 -3.16 -4.03 8.96
C LEU A 128 -3.55 -3.43 7.60
N VAL A 129 -3.99 -2.18 7.61
CA VAL A 129 -4.37 -1.41 6.43
C VAL A 129 -3.49 -0.18 6.31
N ILE A 130 -2.98 0.08 5.12
CA ILE A 130 -2.26 1.30 4.76
C ILE A 130 -2.98 1.95 3.59
N GLU A 131 -3.56 3.11 3.83
CA GLU A 131 -4.24 3.95 2.85
C GLU A 131 -3.30 5.07 2.43
N THR A 132 -3.21 5.35 1.14
CA THR A 132 -2.42 6.46 0.60
C THR A 132 -3.26 7.21 -0.42
N GLU A 133 -3.53 8.48 -0.15
CA GLU A 133 -4.21 9.40 -1.06
C GLU A 133 -3.17 10.38 -1.64
N GLY A 134 -2.83 10.19 -2.91
CA GLY A 134 -1.97 11.09 -3.66
C GLY A 134 -2.77 11.99 -4.59
N VAL A 135 -2.12 13.03 -5.14
CA VAL A 135 -2.76 13.98 -6.07
C VAL A 135 -3.42 13.30 -7.29
N SER A 136 -2.88 12.17 -7.73
CA SER A 136 -3.31 11.49 -8.96
C SER A 136 -3.54 9.99 -8.79
N TYR A 137 -3.63 9.49 -7.55
CA TYR A 137 -3.89 8.09 -7.25
C TYR A 137 -4.40 7.90 -5.83
N GLU A 138 -5.17 6.84 -5.62
CA GLU A 138 -5.49 6.29 -4.30
C GLU A 138 -4.93 4.88 -4.23
N MET A 139 -4.40 4.48 -3.08
CA MET A 139 -3.86 3.14 -2.88
C MET A 139 -4.23 2.60 -1.51
N VAL A 140 -4.61 1.33 -1.46
CA VAL A 140 -4.88 0.59 -0.23
C VAL A 140 -4.06 -0.68 -0.25
N GLU A 141 -3.23 -0.85 0.77
CA GLU A 141 -2.56 -2.11 1.08
C GLU A 141 -3.23 -2.75 2.29
N ARG A 142 -3.55 -4.04 2.20
CA ARG A 142 -4.10 -4.81 3.32
C ARG A 142 -3.24 -6.04 3.58
N TYR A 143 -2.72 -6.13 4.80
CA TYR A 143 -1.85 -7.19 5.29
C TYR A 143 -2.67 -8.09 6.21
N GLN A 144 -2.76 -9.36 5.85
CA GLN A 144 -3.52 -10.36 6.58
C GLN A 144 -2.60 -11.52 6.94
N LEU A 145 -2.41 -11.77 8.22
CA LEU A 145 -1.65 -12.91 8.72
C LEU A 145 -2.62 -14.07 8.98
N SER A 146 -2.54 -15.12 8.17
CA SER A 146 -3.38 -16.30 8.34
C SER A 146 -2.87 -17.19 9.47
N SER A 147 -3.76 -18.04 9.99
CA SER A 147 -3.47 -18.94 11.12
C SER A 147 -2.42 -20.02 10.83
N ASP A 148 -2.20 -20.33 9.55
CA ASP A 148 -1.15 -21.23 9.07
C ASP A 148 0.19 -20.52 8.81
N GLY A 149 0.29 -19.22 9.14
CA GLY A 149 1.53 -18.45 9.10
C GLY A 149 1.86 -17.85 7.73
N HIS A 150 0.92 -17.83 6.79
CA HIS A 150 1.07 -17.08 5.55
C HIS A 150 0.71 -15.61 5.75
N LEU A 151 1.45 -14.74 5.06
CA LEU A 151 1.14 -13.33 4.98
C LEU A 151 0.55 -13.04 3.60
N ARG A 152 -0.73 -12.66 3.56
CA ARG A 152 -1.38 -12.18 2.35
C ARG A 152 -1.32 -10.65 2.34
N ILE A 153 -0.83 -10.09 1.24
CA ILE A 153 -0.85 -8.64 0.98
C ILE A 153 -1.71 -8.41 -0.25
N GLU A 154 -2.86 -7.78 -0.05
CA GLU A 154 -3.68 -7.26 -1.14
C GLU A 154 -3.35 -5.79 -1.36
N ILE A 155 -3.04 -5.42 -2.61
CA ILE A 155 -2.74 -4.05 -3.01
C ILE A 155 -3.78 -3.66 -4.05
N ARG A 156 -4.54 -2.61 -3.75
CA ARG A 156 -5.42 -1.94 -4.70
C ARG A 156 -4.86 -0.56 -5.00
N LEU A 157 -4.61 -0.28 -6.26
CA LEU A 157 -4.14 1.02 -6.74
C LEU A 157 -5.13 1.54 -7.78
N ASP A 158 -5.69 2.70 -7.48
CA ASP A 158 -6.68 3.43 -8.24
C ASP A 158 -6.07 4.73 -8.78
N PRO A 159 -5.49 4.73 -9.99
CA PRO A 159 -4.96 5.95 -10.57
C PRO A 159 -6.09 6.86 -11.07
N ALA A 160 -5.94 8.18 -10.94
CA ALA A 160 -6.90 9.18 -11.42
C ALA A 160 -7.15 9.08 -12.94
N ARG A 161 -6.18 8.52 -13.66
CA ARG A 161 -6.33 8.09 -15.04
C ARG A 161 -5.70 6.72 -15.15
N GLY A 162 -6.44 5.76 -15.70
CA GLY A 162 -5.90 4.47 -16.09
C GLY A 162 -6.77 3.33 -15.67
N GLU A 163 -6.19 2.14 -15.76
CA GLU A 163 -6.82 0.95 -15.22
C GLU A 163 -6.42 0.80 -13.75
N ARG A 164 -7.38 0.40 -12.93
CA ARG A 164 -7.13 -0.06 -11.57
C ARG A 164 -6.17 -1.24 -11.60
N ILE A 165 -5.20 -1.23 -10.72
CA ILE A 165 -4.30 -2.36 -10.47
C ILE A 165 -4.76 -3.03 -9.17
N ASN A 166 -4.94 -4.35 -9.22
CA ASN A 166 -5.13 -5.17 -8.03
C ASN A 166 -4.06 -6.26 -8.05
N VAL A 167 -3.37 -6.44 -6.93
CA VAL A 167 -2.33 -7.45 -6.76
C VAL A 167 -2.60 -8.18 -5.44
N VAL A 168 -2.44 -9.49 -5.46
CA VAL A 168 -2.47 -10.32 -4.27
C VAL A 168 -1.18 -11.11 -4.23
N ASN A 169 -0.34 -10.80 -3.25
CA ASN A 169 0.89 -11.51 -2.98
C ASN A 169 0.71 -12.34 -1.70
N ILE A 170 1.03 -13.63 -1.76
CA ILE A 170 1.05 -14.51 -0.59
C ILE A 170 2.50 -14.85 -0.29
N TYR A 171 2.90 -14.64 0.96
CA TYR A 171 4.24 -14.90 1.45
C TYR A 171 4.18 -15.97 2.54
N ARG A 172 5.30 -16.68 2.68
CA ARG A 172 5.57 -17.56 3.81
C ARG A 172 6.78 -17.06 4.58
N ARG A 173 6.77 -17.29 5.89
CA ARG A 173 7.91 -16.95 6.74
C ARG A 173 9.07 -17.92 6.47
N ARG A 174 10.29 -17.39 6.43
CA ARG A 174 11.53 -18.15 6.23
C ARG A 174 12.10 -18.72 7.53
#